data_AF-A0A927G4U1-F1
#
_entry.id   AF-A0A927G4U1-F1
#
_cell.length_a   1.000
_cell.length_b   1.000
_cell.length_c   1.000
_cell.angle_alpha   90.00
_cell.angle_beta   90.00
_cell.angle_gamma   90.00
#
_symmetry.space_group_name_H-M   'P 1'
#
loop_
_entity.id
_entity.type
_entity.pdbx_description
1 polymer ?
#
loop_
_entity_poly.entity_id
_entity_poly.type
_entity_poly.pdbx_seq_one_letter_code
_entity_poly.pdbx_strand_id
1 'polypeptide(L)'
;MYKLLLWLISLLFSYIGFIFFDKSLLNWADFLFLIGLSLLMIGSVMTIISGGFFTSFLHSCKVFFHSISRKEQVIQESERKDPKNRSHFRTYFTSSKMILLFGFGYCAVSLLLSIILIN
;
A
#
# COMPACT_ATOMS: atom_id res chain seq x y z
N MET A 1 16.54 -8.65 -9.17
CA MET A 1 16.82 -7.85 -10.38
C MET A 1 15.69 -6.88 -10.74
N TYR A 2 14.43 -7.31 -10.91
CA TYR A 2 13.32 -6.42 -11.31
C TYR A 2 13.10 -5.19 -10.39
N LYS A 3 13.38 -5.31 -9.10
CA LYS A 3 13.22 -4.22 -8.11
C LYS A 3 14.16 -3.04 -8.35
N LEU A 4 15.40 -3.33 -8.74
CA LEU A 4 16.43 -2.33 -9.02
C LEU A 4 16.16 -1.66 -10.38
N LEU A 5 15.61 -2.44 -11.32
CA LEU A 5 15.20 -1.98 -12.64
C LEU A 5 14.00 -1.00 -12.56
N LEU A 6 13.01 -1.28 -11.70
CA LEU A 6 11.91 -0.34 -11.41
C LEU A 6 12.40 0.97 -10.80
N TRP A 7 13.40 0.90 -9.93
CA TRP A 7 13.99 2.08 -9.31
C TRP A 7 14.75 2.95 -10.34
N LEU A 8 15.55 2.31 -11.20
CA LEU A 8 16.26 3.00 -12.29
C LEU A 8 15.29 3.62 -13.32
N ILE A 9 14.21 2.94 -13.67
CA ILE A 9 13.17 3.48 -14.57
C ILE A 9 12.49 4.70 -13.95
N SER A 10 12.14 4.64 -12.67
CA SER A 10 11.54 5.77 -11.95
C SER A 10 12.48 6.99 -11.92
N LEU A 11 13.78 6.76 -11.75
CA LEU A 11 14.80 7.79 -11.71
C LEU A 11 15.03 8.41 -13.10
N LEU A 12 15.07 7.59 -14.16
CA LEU A 12 15.13 8.07 -15.55
C LEU A 12 13.91 8.90 -15.94
N PHE A 13 12.71 8.48 -15.51
CA PHE A 13 11.48 9.22 -15.79
C PHE A 13 11.46 10.60 -15.11
N SER A 14 11.93 10.65 -13.87
CA SER A 14 12.12 11.91 -13.13
C SER A 14 13.16 12.82 -13.79
N TYR A 15 14.28 12.26 -14.28
CA TYR A 15 15.32 13.01 -14.99
C TYR A 15 14.84 13.55 -16.34
N ILE A 16 14.02 12.79 -17.07
CA ILE A 16 13.35 13.25 -18.29
C ILE A 16 12.40 14.40 -17.97
N GLY A 17 11.62 14.31 -16.89
CA GLY A 17 10.77 15.41 -16.41
C GLY A 17 11.56 16.70 -16.15
N PHE A 18 12.77 16.60 -15.59
CA PHE A 18 13.66 17.75 -15.37
C PHE A 18 14.12 18.43 -16.66
N ILE A 19 14.34 17.67 -17.73
CA ILE A 19 14.81 18.21 -19.01
C ILE A 19 13.67 18.95 -19.74
N PHE A 20 12.42 18.49 -19.57
CA PHE A 20 11.25 19.02 -20.28
C PHE A 20 10.52 20.15 -19.54
N PHE A 21 10.55 20.18 -18.21
CA PHE A 21 9.95 21.25 -17.42
C PHE A 21 11.02 22.24 -16.94
N ASP A 22 10.63 23.52 -16.86
CA ASP A 22 11.49 24.68 -16.55
C ASP A 22 12.62 24.35 -15.57
N LYS A 23 13.85 24.82 -15.85
CA LYS A 23 15.12 24.48 -15.15
C LYS A 23 15.16 24.91 -13.67
N SER A 24 14.04 25.31 -13.11
CA SER A 24 13.89 25.57 -11.69
C SER A 24 14.02 24.26 -10.92
N LEU A 25 15.04 24.20 -10.06
CA LEU A 25 15.27 23.08 -9.15
C LEU A 25 14.06 22.84 -8.23
N LEU A 26 13.23 23.85 -8.01
CA LEU A 26 11.98 23.77 -7.24
C LEU A 26 10.92 22.94 -7.96
N ASN A 27 10.70 23.19 -9.26
CA ASN A 27 9.78 22.39 -10.07
C ASN A 27 10.24 20.92 -10.16
N TRP A 28 11.56 20.70 -10.21
CA TRP A 28 12.11 19.35 -10.20
C TRP A 28 11.80 18.59 -8.91
N ALA A 29 11.95 19.26 -7.76
CA ALA A 29 11.58 18.70 -6.48
C ALA A 29 10.07 18.35 -6.48
N ASP A 30 9.20 19.27 -6.91
CA ASP A 30 7.77 19.00 -6.99
C ASP A 30 7.42 17.79 -7.87
N PHE A 31 8.10 17.60 -9.01
CA PHE A 31 7.95 16.41 -9.84
C PHE A 31 8.43 15.13 -9.13
N LEU A 32 9.54 15.20 -8.41
CA LEU A 32 10.06 14.08 -7.62
C LEU A 32 9.07 13.68 -6.52
N PHE A 33 8.46 14.66 -5.86
CA PHE A 33 7.41 14.45 -4.87
C PHE A 33 6.19 13.77 -5.50
N LEU A 34 5.74 14.25 -6.66
CA LEU A 34 4.57 13.72 -7.35
C LEU A 34 4.76 12.25 -7.74
N ILE A 35 5.95 11.90 -8.23
CA ILE A 35 6.31 10.52 -8.58
C ILE A 35 6.34 9.65 -7.31
N GLY A 36 6.99 10.12 -6.24
CA GLY A 36 7.01 9.42 -4.95
C GLY A 36 5.60 9.16 -4.41
N LEU A 37 4.74 10.18 -4.46
CA LEU A 37 3.35 10.11 -4.03
C LEU A 37 2.54 9.08 -4.84
N SER A 38 2.75 9.04 -6.17
CA SER A 38 2.09 8.08 -7.04
C SER A 38 2.49 6.63 -6.71
N LEU A 39 3.78 6.38 -6.44
CA LEU A 39 4.28 5.07 -6.01
C LEU A 39 3.69 4.67 -4.65
N LEU A 40 3.55 5.63 -3.74
CA LEU A 40 3.00 5.41 -2.40
C LEU A 40 1.51 5.06 -2.47
N MET A 41 0.74 5.77 -3.30
CA MET A 41 -0.67 5.44 -3.60
C MET A 41 -0.81 4.03 -4.18
N ILE A 42 -0.07 3.71 -5.24
CA ILE A 42 -0.13 2.39 -5.89
C ILE A 42 0.30 1.28 -4.92
N GLY A 43 1.41 1.48 -4.20
CA GLY A 43 1.91 0.55 -3.20
C GLY A 43 0.92 0.33 -2.05
N SER A 44 0.19 1.37 -1.64
CA SER A 44 -0.83 1.30 -0.59
C SER A 44 -2.04 0.49 -1.04
N VAL A 45 -2.58 0.80 -2.21
CA VAL A 45 -3.70 0.04 -2.80
C VAL A 45 -3.33 -1.44 -2.98
N MET A 46 -2.14 -1.69 -3.53
CA MET A 46 -1.63 -3.05 -3.73
C MET A 46 -1.42 -3.78 -2.40
N THR A 47 -1.01 -3.08 -1.33
CA THR A 47 -0.91 -3.65 0.03
C THR A 47 -2.28 -3.99 0.61
N ILE A 48 -3.30 -3.15 0.43
CA ILE A 48 -4.67 -3.41 0.89
C ILE A 48 -5.25 -4.64 0.19
N ILE A 49 -5.08 -4.73 -1.14
CA ILE A 49 -5.57 -5.85 -1.95
C ILE A 49 -4.81 -7.15 -1.60
N SER A 50 -3.47 -7.11 -1.57
CA SER A 50 -2.63 -8.29 -1.34
C SER A 50 -2.63 -8.77 0.11
N GLY A 51 -2.83 -7.89 1.08
CA GLY A 51 -2.88 -8.20 2.51
C GLY A 51 -4.16 -8.92 2.94
N GLY A 52 -5.11 -9.13 2.03
CA GLY A 52 -6.40 -9.72 2.38
C GLY A 52 -7.19 -8.85 3.36
N PHE A 53 -7.01 -7.53 3.29
CA PHE A 53 -7.72 -6.60 4.18
C PHE A 53 -9.23 -6.75 4.01
N PHE A 54 -9.71 -6.75 2.77
CA PHE A 54 -11.13 -6.94 2.46
C PHE A 54 -11.66 -8.33 2.84
N THR A 55 -10.89 -9.40 2.63
CA THR A 55 -11.30 -10.76 3.03
C THR A 55 -11.34 -10.92 4.54
N SER A 56 -10.36 -10.36 5.26
CA SER A 56 -10.34 -10.36 6.73
C SER A 56 -11.43 -9.45 7.32
N PHE A 57 -11.69 -8.31 6.68
CA PHE A 57 -12.76 -7.39 7.04
C PHE A 57 -14.14 -8.03 6.84
N LEU A 58 -14.40 -8.61 5.66
CA LEU A 58 -15.63 -9.35 5.38
C LEU A 58 -15.81 -10.55 6.31
N HIS A 59 -14.73 -11.25 6.65
CA HIS A 59 -14.77 -12.33 7.63
C HIS A 59 -15.19 -11.80 9.01
N SER A 60 -14.58 -10.71 9.47
CA SER A 60 -14.90 -10.09 10.76
C SER A 60 -16.34 -9.56 10.79
N CYS A 61 -16.80 -8.91 9.72
CA CYS A 61 -18.19 -8.50 9.57
C CYS A 61 -19.14 -9.71 9.60
N LYS A 62 -18.80 -10.79 8.90
CA LYS A 62 -19.61 -12.02 8.91
C LYS A 62 -19.69 -12.61 10.32
N VAL A 63 -18.58 -12.68 11.04
CA VAL A 63 -18.55 -13.14 12.45
C VAL A 63 -19.39 -12.23 13.34
N PHE A 64 -19.31 -10.91 13.16
CA PHE A 64 -20.10 -9.93 13.91
C PHE A 64 -21.61 -10.04 13.65
N PHE A 65 -22.03 -10.19 12.39
CA PHE A 65 -23.44 -10.42 12.07
C PHE A 65 -23.94 -11.77 12.57
N HIS A 66 -23.08 -12.79 12.58
CA HIS A 66 -23.39 -14.10 13.12
C HIS A 66 -23.54 -14.07 14.65
N SER A 67 -22.73 -13.26 15.37
CA SER A 67 -22.83 -13.12 16.82
C SER A 67 -24.03 -12.31 17.28
N ILE A 68 -24.54 -11.39 16.44
CA ILE A 68 -25.76 -10.62 16.70
C ILE A 68 -27.04 -11.44 16.46
N SER A 69 -27.00 -12.43 15.58
CA SER A 69 -28.17 -13.26 15.27
C SER A 69 -28.44 -14.28 16.37
N ARG A 70 -29.39 -13.96 17.26
CA ARG A 70 -29.86 -14.86 18.34
C ARG A 70 -30.33 -16.23 17.83
N LYS A 71 -30.87 -16.29 16.60
CA LYS A 71 -31.29 -17.55 15.96
C LYS A 71 -30.09 -18.44 15.63
N GLU A 72 -28.96 -17.85 15.28
CA GLU A 72 -27.79 -18.61 14.83
C GLU A 72 -26.95 -19.14 16.00
N GLN A 73 -26.94 -18.42 17.12
CA GLN A 73 -26.37 -18.92 18.38
C GLN A 73 -27.06 -20.21 18.84
N VAL A 74 -28.40 -20.26 18.76
CA VAL A 74 -29.20 -21.46 19.13
C VAL A 74 -28.92 -22.64 18.20
N ILE A 75 -28.68 -22.38 16.90
CA ILE A 75 -28.33 -23.43 15.91
C ILE A 75 -26.88 -23.90 16.10
N GLN A 76 -25.94 -23.03 16.45
CA GLN A 76 -24.56 -23.42 16.75
C GLN A 76 -24.46 -24.27 18.03
N GLU A 77 -25.22 -23.95 19.06
CA GLU A 77 -25.29 -24.73 20.28
C GLU A 77 -25.91 -26.12 20.05
N SER A 78 -26.92 -26.23 19.16
CA SER A 78 -27.51 -27.52 18.80
C SER A 78 -26.61 -28.38 17.91
N GLU A 79 -25.79 -27.77 17.04
CA GLU A 79 -24.93 -28.49 16.09
C GLU A 79 -23.51 -28.81 16.58
N ARG A 80 -23.07 -28.34 17.77
CA ARG A 80 -21.68 -28.49 18.28
C ARG A 80 -20.60 -28.19 17.21
N LYS A 81 -20.81 -27.19 16.35
CA LYS A 81 -19.81 -26.80 15.35
C LYS A 81 -18.68 -26.03 16.02
N ASP A 82 -17.55 -26.70 16.23
CA ASP A 82 -16.35 -26.12 16.82
C ASP A 82 -15.81 -24.97 15.92
N PRO A 83 -15.80 -23.70 16.39
CA PRO A 83 -15.43 -22.56 15.55
C PRO A 83 -13.95 -22.56 15.15
N LYS A 84 -13.12 -23.44 15.74
CA LYS A 84 -11.67 -23.51 15.51
C LYS A 84 -11.24 -24.06 14.15
N ASN A 85 -12.12 -24.68 13.36
CA ASN A 85 -11.71 -25.39 12.14
C ASN A 85 -11.74 -24.58 10.83
N ARG A 86 -11.83 -23.24 10.88
CA ARG A 86 -11.72 -22.42 9.67
C ARG A 86 -10.28 -21.98 9.46
N SER A 87 -9.53 -22.80 8.72
CA SER A 87 -8.16 -22.51 8.30
C SER A 87 -8.07 -21.15 7.61
N HIS A 88 -7.46 -20.17 8.29
CA HIS A 88 -7.14 -18.87 7.71
C HIS A 88 -6.07 -19.04 6.63
N PHE A 89 -6.48 -18.91 5.37
CA PHE A 89 -5.56 -18.91 4.23
C PHE A 89 -4.79 -17.57 4.23
N ARG A 90 -3.62 -17.56 4.87
CA ARG A 90 -2.75 -16.38 4.94
C ARG A 90 -1.82 -16.35 3.72
N THR A 91 -2.25 -15.65 2.67
CA THR A 91 -1.38 -15.36 1.52
C THR A 91 -0.33 -14.33 1.92
N TYR A 92 0.90 -14.79 2.16
CA TYR A 92 2.06 -13.92 2.39
C TYR A 92 2.53 -13.31 1.06
N PHE A 93 2.02 -12.13 0.70
CA PHE A 93 2.58 -11.32 -0.38
C PHE A 93 3.62 -10.33 0.17
N THR A 94 4.90 -10.68 0.02
CA THR A 94 6.06 -9.90 0.53
C THR A 94 6.43 -8.70 -0.38
N SER A 95 5.84 -8.58 -1.57
CA SER A 95 6.31 -7.64 -2.60
C SER A 95 5.96 -6.16 -2.31
N SER A 96 4.80 -5.89 -1.70
CA SER A 96 4.23 -4.52 -1.62
C SER A 96 5.01 -3.57 -0.70
N LYS A 97 5.71 -4.11 0.32
CA LYS A 97 6.47 -3.30 1.30
C LYS A 97 7.62 -2.50 0.68
N MET A 98 8.24 -3.02 -0.37
CA MET A 98 9.38 -2.34 -1.01
C MET A 98 8.95 -1.15 -1.87
N ILE A 99 7.78 -1.25 -2.52
CA ILE A 99 7.21 -0.14 -3.31
C ILE A 99 6.89 1.04 -2.40
N LEU A 100 6.31 0.76 -1.23
CA LEU A 100 6.04 1.77 -0.20
C LEU A 100 7.32 2.42 0.32
N LEU A 101 8.37 1.63 0.58
CA LEU A 101 9.66 2.14 1.05
C LEU A 101 10.28 3.10 0.01
N PHE A 102 10.23 2.73 -1.27
CA PHE A 102 10.76 3.59 -2.34
C PHE A 102 9.94 4.87 -2.52
N GLY A 103 8.61 4.78 -2.54
CA GLY A 103 7.74 5.96 -2.63
C GLY A 103 7.97 6.94 -1.47
N PHE A 104 8.07 6.41 -0.25
CA PHE A 104 8.41 7.21 0.94
C PHE A 104 9.80 7.87 0.81
N GLY A 105 10.80 7.12 0.34
CA GLY A 105 12.14 7.65 0.09
C GLY A 105 12.15 8.82 -0.90
N TYR A 106 11.42 8.70 -2.02
CA TYR A 106 11.29 9.79 -3.00
C TYR A 106 10.61 11.03 -2.40
N CYS A 107 9.51 10.86 -1.64
CA CYS A 107 8.86 11.98 -0.96
C CYS A 107 9.79 12.65 0.07
N ALA A 108 10.51 11.87 0.87
CA ALA A 108 11.42 12.39 1.89
C ALA A 108 12.58 13.19 1.29
N VAL A 109 13.24 12.65 0.25
CA VAL A 109 14.31 13.34 -0.46
C VAL A 109 13.80 14.63 -1.10
N SER A 110 12.62 14.57 -1.72
CA SER A 110 12.00 15.75 -2.32
C SER A 110 11.70 16.85 -1.30
N LEU A 111 11.18 16.50 -0.13
CA LEU A 111 10.89 17.48 0.92
C LEU A 111 12.17 18.13 1.45
N LEU A 112 13.24 17.34 1.65
CA LEU A 112 14.53 17.88 2.05
C LEU A 112 15.08 18.86 1.02
N LEU A 113 15.01 18.51 -0.27
CA LEU A 113 15.42 19.40 -1.36
C LEU A 113 14.60 20.69 -1.39
N SER A 114 13.27 20.58 -1.21
CA SER A 114 12.38 21.75 -1.16
C SER A 114 12.73 22.69 0.00
N ILE A 115 12.97 22.16 1.21
CA ILE A 115 13.37 22.95 2.38
C ILE A 115 14.71 23.66 2.15
N ILE A 116 15.69 22.97 1.54
CA ILE A 116 17.01 23.54 1.26
C ILE A 116 16.95 24.61 0.16
N LEU A 117 16.06 24.46 -0.83
CA LEU A 117 15.95 25.40 -1.94
C LEU A 117 15.18 26.67 -1.59
N ILE A 118 14.24 26.58 -0.63
CA ILE A 118 13.41 27.71 -0.22
C ILE A 118 14.07 28.60 0.85
N ASN A 119 15.07 28.06 1.56
CA ASN A 119 15.78 28.70 2.67
C ASN A 119 17.16 29.17 2.26
#